data_AF-A0A418YTB1-F1
#
_entry.id   AF-A0A418YTB1-F1
#
_cell.length_a   1.000
_cell.length_b   1.000
_cell.length_c   1.000
_cell.angle_alpha   90.00
_cell.angle_beta   90.00
_cell.angle_gamma   90.00
#
_symmetry.space_group_name_H-M   'P 1'
#
loop_
_entity.id
_entity.type
_entity.pdbx_description
1 polymer ?
#
loop_
_entity_poly.entity_id
_entity_poly.type
_entity_poly.pdbx_seq_one_letter_code
_entity_poly.pdbx_strand_id
1 'polypeptide(L)'
;MTDSASFDPLNSFVHNWTAMALAPQKLWQSINSGWSFGNIIVNEQNSSAPQTEQAIVAQESYGRQIGKLLDAVDTLAQRQPDWTSTDSLKTVVELKEKIDGVKLAMAVSRIEQLRSDLELMRSTGEEGKYEACVAALRKLLADLPGGKD
;
A
#
# COMPACT_ATOMS: atom_id res chain seq x y z
N MET A 1 -23.96 -13.79 56.77
CA MET A 1 -24.71 -12.82 57.59
C MET A 1 -23.74 -11.70 57.88
N THR A 2 -23.89 -10.45 57.48
CA THR A 2 -24.92 -9.60 56.84
C THR A 2 -24.09 -8.36 56.43
N ASP A 3 -24.04 -7.99 55.16
CA ASP A 3 -24.89 -6.99 54.51
C ASP A 3 -24.70 -5.54 55.03
N SER A 4 -24.84 -4.60 54.09
CA SER A 4 -25.03 -3.14 54.23
C SER A 4 -23.81 -2.23 54.05
N ALA A 5 -23.75 -1.66 52.84
CA ALA A 5 -23.06 -0.42 52.52
C ALA A 5 -23.65 0.78 53.26
N SER A 6 -22.80 1.71 53.68
CA SER A 6 -23.15 3.11 53.91
C SER A 6 -22.23 3.97 53.06
N PHE A 7 -22.80 4.48 51.97
CA PHE A 7 -22.28 5.61 51.21
C PHE A 7 -22.18 6.83 52.13
N ASP A 8 -21.02 7.48 52.16
CA ASP A 8 -20.88 8.84 52.68
C ASP A 8 -20.47 9.78 51.53
N PRO A 9 -21.27 10.81 51.19
CA PRO A 9 -21.30 11.47 49.87
C PRO A 9 -20.29 12.62 49.72
N LEU A 10 -19.20 12.59 50.49
CA LEU A 10 -18.23 13.68 50.61
C LEU A 10 -16.80 13.23 50.31
N ASN A 11 -16.63 12.35 49.34
CA ASN A 11 -15.35 12.20 48.66
C ASN A 11 -15.55 12.18 47.15
N SER A 12 -16.08 13.30 46.66
CA SER A 12 -16.16 13.74 45.26
C SER A 12 -14.78 13.93 44.59
N PHE A 13 -13.79 13.09 44.93
CA PHE A 13 -12.47 12.99 44.27
C PHE A 13 -12.51 12.22 42.95
N VAL A 14 -13.69 11.80 42.49
CA VAL A 14 -13.88 11.09 41.22
C VAL A 14 -14.14 12.06 40.05
N HIS A 15 -14.24 13.37 40.32
CA HIS A 15 -14.45 14.41 39.29
C HIS A 15 -13.16 14.87 38.57
N ASN A 16 -12.14 14.01 38.49
CA ASN A 16 -10.87 14.34 37.81
C ASN A 16 -10.46 13.35 36.69
N TRP A 17 -11.35 12.47 36.19
CA TRP A 17 -11.06 11.74 34.94
C TRP A 17 -11.40 12.57 33.67
N THR A 18 -12.02 13.74 33.79
CA THR A 18 -11.96 14.71 32.69
C THR A 18 -10.66 15.50 32.73
N ALA A 19 -9.57 14.83 32.34
CA ALA A 19 -8.47 15.36 31.53
C ALA A 19 -7.24 14.45 31.68
N MET A 20 -6.96 13.63 30.67
CA MET A 20 -5.86 13.86 29.74
C MET A 20 -5.48 12.53 29.06
N ALA A 21 -5.54 12.54 27.74
CA ALA A 21 -4.72 11.74 26.83
C ALA A 21 -4.88 10.21 26.83
N LEU A 22 -5.93 9.69 26.17
CA LEU A 22 -5.84 8.41 25.46
C LEU A 22 -6.44 8.46 24.04
N ALA A 23 -6.46 9.64 23.42
CA ALA A 23 -6.43 9.70 21.96
C ALA A 23 -4.96 9.60 21.53
N PRO A 24 -4.56 8.62 20.69
CA PRO A 24 -3.17 8.46 20.29
C PRO A 24 -2.69 9.75 19.59
N GLN A 25 -1.74 10.47 20.19
CA GLN A 25 -1.21 11.71 19.60
C GLN A 25 -0.32 11.46 18.37
N LYS A 26 -0.07 10.19 18.03
CA LYS A 26 0.57 9.76 16.80
C LYS A 26 -0.14 8.49 16.32
N LEU A 27 -0.85 8.58 15.21
CA LEU A 27 -1.19 7.42 14.40
C LEU A 27 0.13 6.88 13.82
N TRP A 28 0.75 5.94 14.53
CA TRP A 28 1.90 5.16 14.06
C TRP A 28 1.48 4.04 13.09
N GLN A 29 0.26 4.09 12.58
CA GLN A 29 -0.18 3.24 11.49
C GLN A 29 0.21 3.94 10.19
N SER A 30 1.07 3.31 9.38
CA SER A 30 1.25 3.75 8.01
C SER A 30 -0.07 3.53 7.28
N ILE A 31 -0.86 4.58 7.12
CA ILE A 31 -2.07 4.56 6.28
C ILE A 31 -1.69 4.23 4.81
N ASN A 32 -0.41 4.45 4.47
CA ASN A 32 0.22 4.02 3.23
C ASN A 32 1.15 2.81 3.48
N SER A 33 0.59 1.62 3.64
CA SER A 33 1.38 0.37 3.60
C SER A 33 2.05 0.26 2.21
N GLY A 34 3.30 0.74 2.09
CA GLY A 34 4.12 0.64 0.88
C GLY A 34 4.72 1.94 0.32
N TRP A 35 4.46 3.13 0.91
CA TRP A 35 5.03 4.40 0.44
C TRP A 35 5.77 5.13 1.57
N SER A 36 6.94 4.61 1.90
CA SER A 36 7.99 5.31 2.66
C SER A 36 9.03 5.76 1.65
N PHE A 37 9.03 7.04 1.29
CA PHE A 37 10.15 7.65 0.58
C PHE A 37 11.04 8.30 1.61
N GLY A 38 12.35 7.97 1.60
CA GLY A 38 13.36 8.46 2.54
C GLY A 38 12.92 9.63 3.42
N ASN A 39 12.55 9.32 4.66
CA ASN A 39 12.14 10.26 5.71
C ASN A 39 10.94 11.21 5.46
N ILE A 40 10.23 11.12 4.34
CA ILE A 40 9.04 11.95 4.04
C ILE A 40 7.79 11.06 4.05
N ILE A 41 6.98 11.22 5.09
CA ILE A 41 5.65 10.61 5.21
C ILE A 41 4.63 11.65 4.77
N VAL A 42 4.06 11.48 3.58
CA VAL A 42 2.91 12.28 3.12
C VAL A 42 1.68 11.81 3.91
N ASN A 43 1.12 12.68 4.75
CA ASN A 43 0.00 12.35 5.63
C ASN A 43 -1.18 13.35 5.47
N GLU A 44 -2.35 12.91 5.95
CA GLU A 44 -3.64 13.62 5.99
C GLU A 44 -3.68 14.83 6.95
N GLN A 45 -2.57 15.15 7.65
CA GLN A 45 -2.57 16.17 8.71
C GLN A 45 -2.71 17.61 8.20
N ASN A 46 -2.82 17.81 6.88
CA ASN A 46 -3.02 19.12 6.26
C ASN A 46 -4.37 19.25 5.53
N SER A 47 -5.31 18.32 5.77
CA SER A 47 -6.62 18.36 5.15
C SER A 47 -7.66 19.10 5.99
N SER A 48 -8.47 19.92 5.34
CA SER A 48 -9.68 20.51 5.92
C SER A 48 -10.86 19.53 6.01
N ALA A 49 -10.79 18.35 5.36
CA ALA A 49 -11.85 17.34 5.36
C ALA A 49 -11.30 15.88 5.32
N PRO A 50 -10.77 15.38 6.45
CA PRO A 50 -10.07 14.08 6.50
C PRO A 50 -10.90 12.88 6.03
N GLN A 51 -12.19 12.83 6.34
CA GLN A 51 -13.06 11.72 5.90
C GLN A 51 -13.23 11.70 4.37
N THR A 52 -13.21 12.86 3.73
CA THR A 52 -13.31 12.97 2.27
C THR A 52 -12.01 12.50 1.62
N GLU A 53 -10.85 12.88 2.17
CA GLU A 53 -9.57 12.41 1.66
C GLU A 53 -9.38 10.90 1.84
N GLN A 54 -9.80 10.33 2.97
CA GLN A 54 -9.76 8.88 3.17
C GLN A 54 -10.59 8.14 2.13
N ALA A 55 -11.79 8.64 1.81
CA ALA A 55 -12.62 8.07 0.75
C ALA A 55 -11.94 8.15 -0.63
N ILE A 56 -11.26 9.27 -0.93
CA ILE A 56 -10.51 9.45 -2.19
C ILE A 56 -9.32 8.48 -2.26
N VAL A 57 -8.50 8.40 -1.21
CA VAL A 57 -7.30 7.54 -1.16
C VAL A 57 -7.65 6.06 -1.22
N ALA A 58 -8.78 5.66 -0.62
CA ALA A 58 -9.28 4.29 -0.69
C ALA A 58 -9.61 3.86 -2.13
N GLN A 59 -10.06 4.80 -2.98
CA GLN A 59 -10.37 4.52 -4.38
C GLN A 59 -9.15 4.69 -5.29
N GLU A 60 -8.34 5.73 -5.07
CA GLU A 60 -7.16 6.04 -5.85
C GLU A 60 -6.02 6.47 -4.93
N SER A 61 -5.14 5.52 -4.59
CA SER A 61 -4.02 5.80 -3.69
C SER A 61 -3.06 6.83 -4.27
N TYR A 62 -2.43 7.63 -3.41
CA TYR A 62 -1.48 8.66 -3.83
C TYR A 62 -0.35 8.12 -4.71
N GLY A 63 0.16 6.92 -4.43
CA GLY A 63 1.16 6.27 -5.27
C GLY A 63 0.70 6.02 -6.71
N ARG A 64 -0.60 5.74 -6.87
CA ARG A 64 -1.24 5.49 -8.16
C ARG A 64 -1.53 6.80 -8.90
N GLN A 65 -1.90 7.86 -8.17
CA GLN A 65 -2.00 9.23 -8.70
C GLN A 65 -0.64 9.73 -9.21
N ILE A 66 0.42 9.61 -8.39
CA ILE A 66 1.78 10.01 -8.76
C ILE A 66 2.30 9.18 -9.94
N GLY A 67 2.02 7.87 -9.96
CA GLY A 67 2.37 7.01 -11.08
C GLY A 67 1.82 7.53 -12.41
N LYS A 68 0.52 7.90 -12.44
CA LYS A 68 -0.12 8.48 -13.63
C LYS A 68 0.50 9.81 -14.05
N LEU A 69 0.83 10.68 -13.09
CA LEU A 69 1.50 11.95 -13.38
C LEU A 69 2.90 11.70 -13.96
N LEU A 70 3.65 10.77 -13.39
CA LEU A 70 4.97 10.40 -13.89
C LEU A 70 4.90 9.82 -15.31
N ASP A 71 3.94 8.93 -15.59
CA ASP A 71 3.69 8.39 -16.93
C ASP A 71 3.40 9.51 -17.95
N ALA A 72 2.58 10.49 -17.56
CA ALA A 72 2.23 11.63 -18.41
C ALA A 72 3.44 12.54 -18.65
N VAL A 73 4.21 12.89 -17.62
CA VAL A 73 5.39 13.75 -17.76
C VAL A 73 6.49 13.05 -18.55
N ASP A 74 6.72 11.76 -18.33
CA ASP A 74 7.65 10.94 -19.14
C ASP A 74 7.26 10.97 -20.63
N THR A 75 5.97 10.75 -20.93
CA THR A 75 5.44 10.85 -22.31
C THR A 75 5.65 12.24 -22.92
N LEU A 76 5.46 13.31 -22.14
CA LEU A 76 5.66 14.68 -22.61
C LEU A 76 7.15 15.02 -22.78
N ALA A 77 8.01 14.52 -21.88
CA ALA A 77 9.45 14.70 -21.94
C ALA A 77 10.03 14.08 -23.21
N GLN A 78 9.68 12.82 -23.49
CA GLN A 78 10.17 12.09 -24.67
C GLN A 78 9.72 12.71 -26.01
N ARG A 79 8.72 13.60 -26.02
CA ARG A 79 8.30 14.35 -27.22
C ARG A 79 9.13 15.59 -27.50
N GLN A 80 9.90 16.10 -26.53
CA GLN A 80 10.75 17.27 -26.74
C GLN A 80 12.04 16.87 -27.48
N PRO A 81 12.45 17.54 -28.55
CA PRO A 81 13.63 17.12 -29.33
C PRO A 81 14.95 17.17 -28.55
N ASP A 82 15.02 17.99 -27.50
CA ASP A 82 16.20 18.28 -26.67
C ASP A 82 16.09 17.73 -25.24
N TRP A 83 15.16 16.80 -24.98
CA TRP A 83 14.90 16.27 -23.63
C TRP A 83 16.14 15.65 -22.99
N THR A 84 17.03 15.06 -23.79
CA THR A 84 18.30 14.45 -23.35
C THR A 84 19.33 15.49 -22.89
N SER A 85 19.21 16.73 -23.36
CA SER A 85 20.09 17.85 -23.00
C SER A 85 19.51 18.73 -21.90
N THR A 86 18.24 18.50 -21.52
CA THR A 86 17.56 19.20 -20.44
C THR A 86 17.59 18.33 -19.18
N ASP A 87 18.41 18.72 -18.19
CA ASP A 87 18.64 17.93 -16.98
C ASP A 87 17.35 17.52 -16.25
N SER A 88 16.35 18.40 -16.18
CA SER A 88 15.08 18.11 -15.50
C SER A 88 14.25 17.05 -16.23
N LEU A 89 14.17 17.11 -17.56
CA LEU A 89 13.45 16.12 -18.37
C LEU A 89 14.17 14.77 -18.35
N LYS A 90 15.50 14.79 -18.52
CA LYS A 90 16.32 13.59 -18.41
C LYS A 90 16.15 12.91 -17.05
N THR A 91 16.18 13.68 -15.97
CA THR A 91 15.99 13.14 -14.60
C THR A 91 14.64 12.45 -14.45
N VAL A 92 13.57 13.00 -15.04
CA VAL A 92 12.23 12.39 -14.96
C VAL A 92 12.17 11.08 -15.74
N VAL A 93 12.73 11.02 -16.94
CA VAL A 93 12.78 9.78 -17.74
C VAL A 93 13.59 8.71 -17.01
N GLU A 94 14.77 9.05 -16.48
CA GLU A 94 15.59 8.11 -15.70
C GLU A 94 14.86 7.63 -14.43
N LEU A 95 14.10 8.51 -13.77
CA LEU A 95 13.28 8.13 -12.61
C LEU A 95 12.21 7.12 -13.02
N LYS A 96 11.57 7.32 -14.17
CA LYS A 96 10.56 6.41 -14.70
C LYS A 96 11.15 5.03 -14.98
N GLU A 97 12.28 4.98 -15.68
CA GLU A 97 12.99 3.73 -15.98
C GLU A 97 13.35 2.95 -14.70
N LYS A 98 13.89 3.63 -13.69
CA LYS A 98 14.21 3.03 -12.39
C LYS A 98 12.98 2.44 -11.71
N ILE A 99 11.89 3.19 -11.66
CA ILE A 99 10.63 2.75 -11.04
C ILE A 99 10.05 1.54 -11.77
N ASP A 100 10.05 1.55 -13.10
CA ASP A 100 9.55 0.42 -13.89
C ASP A 100 10.44 -0.83 -13.73
N GLY A 101 11.76 -0.64 -13.63
CA GLY A 101 12.69 -1.71 -13.27
C GLY A 101 12.35 -2.35 -11.91
N VAL A 102 12.05 -1.54 -10.89
CA VAL A 102 11.60 -2.03 -9.57
C VAL A 102 10.26 -2.76 -9.67
N LYS A 103 9.28 -2.22 -10.42
CA LYS A 103 7.98 -2.89 -10.63
C LYS A 103 8.16 -4.26 -11.27
N LEU A 104 9.02 -4.37 -12.28
CA LEU A 104 9.34 -5.62 -12.95
C LEU A 104 10.01 -6.61 -12.00
N ALA A 105 11.02 -6.17 -11.25
CA ALA A 105 11.70 -7.02 -10.26
C ALA A 105 10.71 -7.56 -9.20
N MET A 106 9.77 -6.73 -8.76
CA MET A 106 8.71 -7.15 -7.84
C MET A 106 7.71 -8.12 -8.48
N ALA A 107 7.40 -7.97 -9.77
CA ALA A 107 6.59 -8.95 -10.48
C ALA A 107 7.28 -10.32 -10.53
N VAL A 108 8.59 -10.34 -10.85
CA VAL A 108 9.40 -11.57 -10.84
C VAL A 108 9.42 -12.20 -9.45
N SER A 109 9.65 -11.41 -8.40
CA SER A 109 9.66 -11.91 -7.01
C SER A 109 8.33 -12.55 -6.61
N ARG A 110 7.19 -12.01 -7.07
CA ARG A 110 5.88 -12.61 -6.79
C ARG A 110 5.68 -13.95 -7.48
N ILE A 111 6.26 -14.15 -8.66
CA ILE A 111 6.24 -15.45 -9.35
C ILE A 111 7.05 -16.48 -8.57
N GLU A 112 8.22 -16.11 -8.04
CA GLU A 112 9.02 -17.02 -7.21
C GLU A 112 8.34 -17.35 -5.88
N GLN A 113 7.65 -16.39 -5.29
CA GLN A 113 6.82 -16.63 -4.11
C GLN A 113 5.67 -17.60 -4.43
N LEU A 114 4.96 -17.38 -5.54
CA LEU A 114 3.89 -18.28 -5.98
C LEU A 114 4.39 -19.70 -6.21
N ARG A 115 5.58 -19.87 -6.78
CA ARG A 115 6.23 -21.17 -6.91
C ARG A 115 6.45 -21.82 -5.54
N SER A 116 7.01 -21.08 -4.60
CA SER A 116 7.26 -21.55 -3.23
C SER A 116 5.96 -21.98 -2.54
N ASP A 117 4.88 -21.21 -2.74
CA ASP A 117 3.56 -21.52 -2.20
C ASP A 117 2.99 -22.81 -2.80
N LEU A 118 3.17 -23.05 -4.10
CA LEU A 118 2.78 -24.30 -4.76
C LEU A 118 3.58 -25.51 -4.25
N GLU A 119 4.89 -25.36 -4.05
CA GLU A 119 5.75 -26.39 -3.46
C GLU A 119 5.31 -26.73 -2.03
N LEU A 120 4.98 -25.70 -1.23
CA LEU A 120 4.43 -25.87 0.11
C LEU A 120 3.13 -26.69 0.07
N MET A 121 2.16 -26.31 -0.78
CA MET A 121 0.88 -27.04 -0.92
C MET A 121 1.08 -28.52 -1.27
N ARG A 122 2.04 -28.83 -2.13
CA ARG A 122 2.39 -30.22 -2.46
C ARG A 122 2.97 -30.95 -1.25
N SER A 123 3.85 -30.30 -0.50
CA SER A 123 4.52 -30.91 0.67
C SER A 123 3.59 -31.15 1.86
N THR A 124 2.52 -30.35 2.00
CA THR A 124 1.58 -30.43 3.12
C THR A 124 0.37 -31.34 2.84
N GLY A 125 0.32 -31.99 1.67
CA GLY A 125 -0.75 -32.91 1.29
C GLY A 125 -2.04 -32.21 0.80
N GLU A 126 -1.96 -30.93 0.46
CA GLU A 126 -3.08 -30.13 -0.08
C GLU A 126 -3.23 -30.31 -1.60
N GLU A 127 -3.16 -31.57 -2.07
CA GLU A 127 -3.02 -31.91 -3.49
C GLU A 127 -4.20 -31.42 -4.34
N GLY A 128 -5.41 -31.40 -3.78
CA GLY A 128 -6.58 -30.82 -4.45
C GLY A 128 -6.46 -29.31 -4.69
N LYS A 129 -5.89 -28.54 -3.75
CA LYS A 129 -5.66 -27.09 -3.91
C LYS A 129 -4.53 -26.84 -4.90
N TYR A 130 -3.47 -27.64 -4.82
CA TYR A 130 -2.35 -27.60 -5.77
C TYR A 130 -2.85 -27.79 -7.21
N GLU A 131 -3.59 -28.86 -7.49
CA GLU A 131 -4.11 -29.16 -8.84
C GLU A 131 -5.06 -28.06 -9.33
N ALA A 132 -5.94 -27.55 -8.47
CA ALA A 132 -6.84 -26.44 -8.82
C ALA A 132 -6.07 -25.16 -9.19
N CYS A 133 -5.05 -24.78 -8.41
CA CYS A 133 -4.21 -23.62 -8.68
C CYS A 133 -3.41 -23.79 -9.98
N VAL A 134 -2.82 -24.97 -10.21
CA VAL A 134 -2.08 -25.25 -11.44
C VAL A 134 -3.01 -25.22 -12.67
N ALA A 135 -4.21 -25.79 -12.59
CA ALA A 135 -5.19 -25.73 -13.66
C ALA A 135 -5.61 -24.29 -13.98
N ALA A 136 -5.84 -23.45 -12.94
CA ALA A 136 -6.16 -22.04 -13.11
C ALA A 136 -5.00 -21.26 -13.76
N LEU A 137 -3.75 -21.53 -13.35
CA LEU A 137 -2.56 -20.92 -13.96
C LEU A 137 -2.39 -21.31 -15.42
N ARG A 138 -2.57 -22.60 -15.76
CA ARG A 138 -2.53 -23.05 -17.16
C ARG A 138 -3.56 -22.33 -18.02
N LYS A 139 -4.78 -22.18 -17.52
CA LYS A 139 -5.83 -21.43 -18.22
C LYS A 139 -5.44 -19.97 -18.42
N LEU A 140 -4.95 -19.31 -17.36
CA LEU A 140 -4.49 -17.92 -17.44
C LEU A 140 -3.37 -17.73 -18.49
N LEU A 141 -2.43 -18.68 -18.55
CA LEU A 141 -1.34 -18.67 -19.53
C LEU A 141 -1.84 -18.87 -20.97
N ALA A 142 -2.85 -19.71 -21.17
CA ALA A 142 -3.47 -19.90 -22.48
C ALA A 142 -4.27 -18.66 -22.95
N ASP A 143 -4.91 -17.96 -22.00
CA ASP A 143 -5.70 -16.75 -22.29
C ASP A 143 -4.83 -15.49 -22.50
N LEU A 144 -3.52 -15.55 -22.23
CA LEU A 144 -2.60 -14.42 -22.39
C LEU A 144 -2.31 -14.16 -23.89
N PRO A 145 -2.55 -12.93 -24.41
CA PRO A 145 -2.29 -12.60 -25.80
C PRO A 145 -0.78 -12.65 -26.09
N GLY A 146 -0.35 -13.66 -26.85
CA GLY A 146 1.04 -13.82 -27.30
C GLY A 146 1.69 -15.18 -26.99
N GLY A 147 1.04 -16.05 -26.22
CA GLY A 147 1.46 -17.45 -26.06
C GLY A 147 1.16 -18.23 -27.33
N LYS A 148 2.10 -18.29 -28.27
CA LYS A 148 2.08 -19.30 -29.34
C LYS A 148 2.59 -20.61 -28.76
N ASP A 149 1.83 -21.67 -29.04
CA ASP A 149 2.19 -23.08 -28.87
C ASP A 149 3.58 -23.41 -29.44
#